data_AF-A0A843AIX9-F1
#
_entry.id   AF-A0A843AIX9-F1
#
_cell.length_a   1.000
_cell.length_b   1.000
_cell.length_c   1.000
_cell.angle_alpha   90.00
_cell.angle_beta   90.00
_cell.angle_gamma   90.00
#
_symmetry.space_group_name_H-M   'P 1'
#
loop_
_entity.id
_entity.type
_entity.pdbx_description
1 polymer ?
#
loop_
_entity_poly.entity_id
_entity_poly.type
_entity_poly.pdbx_seq_one_letter_code
_entity_poly.pdbx_strand_id
1 'polypeptide(L)'
;MVKATKLVVRNEKIVKAFECYKEKIKEYNKKVSGMGYYLKPVHIVTKKVGEEIRIYRYFGKYWWKIEYLGLKGNKPVIKWIYIGKNKPIESLPDPPINPLEGFSFYTLKGDKDHIYVSERTYTKFQNKIEKILLGEKICSD
;
A
#
# COMPACT_ATOMS: atom_id res chain seq x y z
N MET A 1 -5.08 -17.94 25.07
CA MET A 1 -4.79 -17.05 23.93
C MET A 1 -4.83 -15.62 24.42
N VAL A 2 -3.69 -14.91 24.44
CA VAL A 2 -3.68 -13.48 24.71
C VAL A 2 -4.32 -12.79 23.50
N LYS A 3 -5.47 -12.12 23.69
CA LYS A 3 -6.02 -11.25 22.65
C LYS A 3 -4.98 -10.15 22.41
N ALA A 4 -4.41 -10.10 21.21
CA ALA A 4 -3.50 -9.02 20.86
C ALA A 4 -4.23 -7.68 21.05
N THR A 5 -3.71 -6.84 21.95
CA THR A 5 -4.24 -5.50 22.22
C THR A 5 -4.25 -4.71 20.92
N LYS A 6 -5.40 -4.13 20.60
CA LYS A 6 -5.58 -3.30 19.41
C LYS A 6 -5.66 -1.85 19.84
N LEU A 7 -4.86 -1.04 19.19
CA LEU A 7 -4.90 0.40 19.33
C LEU A 7 -5.81 0.99 18.26
N VAL A 8 -6.61 1.98 18.68
CA VAL A 8 -7.46 2.79 17.80
C VAL A 8 -6.80 4.16 17.67
N VAL A 9 -6.47 4.55 16.45
CA VAL A 9 -5.69 5.77 16.17
C VAL A 9 -6.33 6.54 15.05
N ARG A 10 -6.38 7.87 15.15
CA ARG A 10 -6.80 8.74 14.04
C ARG A 10 -5.86 8.58 12.84
N ASN A 11 -6.41 8.58 11.64
CA ASN A 11 -5.69 8.18 10.44
C ASN A 11 -5.34 9.34 9.48
N GLU A 12 -5.75 10.58 9.79
CA GLU A 12 -5.65 11.73 8.89
C GLU A 12 -4.24 11.92 8.30
N LYS A 13 -3.20 11.73 9.13
CA LYS A 13 -1.79 11.89 8.73
C LYS A 13 -1.30 10.70 7.92
N ILE A 14 -1.81 9.50 8.20
CA ILE A 14 -1.50 8.28 7.44
C ILE A 14 -2.14 8.37 6.05
N VAL A 15 -3.37 8.86 5.97
CA VAL A 15 -4.04 9.18 4.71
C VAL A 15 -3.21 10.21 3.95
N LYS A 16 -2.85 11.34 4.57
CA LYS A 16 -2.02 12.38 3.95
C LYS A 16 -0.67 11.83 3.44
N ALA A 17 0.01 11.02 4.24
CA ALA A 17 1.26 10.36 3.86
C ALA A 17 1.08 9.45 2.64
N PHE A 18 -0.01 8.70 2.59
CA PHE A 18 -0.28 7.83 1.46
C PHE A 18 -0.68 8.60 0.20
N GLU A 19 -1.50 9.65 0.31
CA GLU A 19 -1.86 10.48 -0.84
C GLU A 19 -0.63 11.12 -1.48
N CYS A 20 0.31 11.66 -0.69
CA CYS A 20 1.60 12.14 -1.23
C CYS A 20 2.36 11.06 -1.99
N TYR A 21 2.37 9.83 -1.47
CA TYR A 21 3.09 8.72 -2.09
C TYR A 21 2.42 8.22 -3.37
N LYS A 22 1.09 8.32 -3.49
CA LYS A 22 0.35 7.87 -4.68
C LYS A 22 0.80 8.57 -5.95
N GLU A 23 1.01 9.88 -5.91
CA GLU A 23 1.47 10.62 -7.11
C GLU A 23 2.87 10.18 -7.52
N LYS A 24 3.81 10.02 -6.57
CA LYS A 24 5.16 9.48 -6.85
C LYS A 24 5.11 8.10 -7.49
N ILE A 25 4.22 7.22 -7.02
CA ILE A 25 4.05 5.87 -7.59
C ILE A 25 3.36 5.88 -8.95
N LYS A 26 2.41 6.79 -9.17
CA LYS A 26 1.76 6.98 -10.46
C LYS A 26 2.77 7.45 -11.50
N GLU A 27 3.62 8.41 -11.17
CA GLU A 27 4.72 8.86 -12.03
C GLU A 27 5.72 7.74 -12.31
N TYR A 28 6.13 7.00 -11.27
CA TYR A 28 6.99 5.85 -11.42
C TYR A 28 6.40 4.81 -12.39
N ASN A 29 5.14 4.40 -12.18
CA ASN A 29 4.47 3.42 -13.05
C ASN A 29 4.28 3.94 -14.49
N LYS A 30 4.17 5.27 -14.69
CA LYS A 30 4.20 5.86 -16.03
C LYS A 30 5.57 5.70 -16.68
N LYS A 31 6.67 5.92 -15.94
CA LYS A 31 8.05 5.78 -16.44
C LYS A 31 8.38 4.35 -16.84
N VAL A 32 7.89 3.36 -16.09
CA VAL A 32 8.13 1.93 -16.39
C VAL A 32 7.02 1.31 -17.25
N SER A 33 6.07 2.12 -17.70
CA SER A 33 5.03 1.67 -18.63
C SER A 33 5.67 1.15 -19.92
N GLY A 34 5.15 0.03 -20.44
CA GLY A 34 5.74 -0.65 -21.59
C GLY A 34 6.86 -1.63 -21.25
N MET A 35 7.42 -1.60 -20.04
CA MET A 35 8.42 -2.59 -19.60
C MET A 35 7.78 -3.91 -19.09
N GLY A 36 6.44 -4.01 -19.10
CA GLY A 36 5.71 -5.21 -18.68
C GLY A 36 5.57 -5.37 -17.15
N TYR A 37 5.80 -4.32 -16.36
CA TYR A 37 5.71 -4.37 -14.91
C TYR A 37 4.88 -3.23 -14.33
N TYR A 38 4.29 -3.49 -13.17
CA TYR A 38 3.56 -2.51 -12.38
C TYR A 38 3.82 -2.71 -10.89
N LEU A 39 4.05 -1.60 -10.20
CA LEU A 39 4.26 -1.57 -8.77
C LEU A 39 2.99 -1.13 -8.06
N LYS A 40 2.40 -2.04 -7.27
CA LYS A 40 1.29 -1.74 -6.37
C LYS A 40 1.83 -1.41 -4.97
N PRO A 41 1.51 -0.24 -4.39
CA PRO A 41 2.09 0.22 -3.11
C PRO A 41 1.40 -0.33 -1.86
N VAL A 42 0.21 -0.93 -2.02
CA VAL A 42 -0.62 -1.43 -0.93
C VAL A 42 -1.41 -2.64 -1.39
N HIS A 43 -1.40 -3.71 -0.59
CA HIS A 43 -2.31 -4.83 -0.76
C HIS A 43 -3.53 -4.61 0.16
N ILE A 44 -4.73 -4.70 -0.41
CA ILE A 44 -5.99 -4.43 0.28
C ILE A 44 -6.82 -5.71 0.32
N VAL A 45 -7.27 -6.11 1.51
CA VAL A 45 -8.11 -7.29 1.73
C VAL A 45 -9.35 -6.90 2.51
N THR A 46 -10.53 -7.25 2.00
CA THR A 46 -11.80 -7.06 2.70
C THR A 46 -12.22 -8.40 3.32
N LYS A 47 -12.55 -8.41 4.62
CA LYS A 47 -12.99 -9.61 5.34
C LYS A 47 -14.15 -9.29 6.27
N LYS A 48 -15.17 -10.14 6.26
CA LYS A 48 -16.25 -10.13 7.27
C LYS A 48 -15.76 -10.83 8.53
N VAL A 49 -15.89 -10.20 9.69
CA VAL A 49 -15.51 -10.76 11.00
C VAL A 49 -16.67 -10.51 11.97
N GLY A 50 -17.46 -11.55 12.24
CA GLY A 50 -18.75 -11.37 12.90
C GLY A 50 -19.67 -10.50 12.05
N GLU A 51 -20.18 -9.42 12.65
CA GLU A 51 -21.05 -8.44 11.99
C GLU A 51 -20.27 -7.33 11.28
N GLU A 52 -18.96 -7.21 11.53
CA GLU A 52 -18.12 -6.15 10.97
C GLU A 52 -17.56 -6.52 9.59
N ILE A 53 -17.41 -5.52 8.72
CA ILE A 53 -16.57 -5.62 7.52
C ILE A 53 -15.27 -4.86 7.78
N ARG A 54 -14.15 -5.57 7.74
CA ARG A 54 -12.81 -5.02 7.96
C ARG A 54 -12.06 -4.91 6.64
N ILE A 55 -11.42 -3.77 6.40
CA ILE A 55 -10.59 -3.50 5.22
C ILE A 55 -9.13 -3.40 5.69
N TYR A 56 -8.38 -4.49 5.51
CA TYR A 56 -6.96 -4.57 5.83
C TYR A 56 -6.13 -3.93 4.73
N ARG A 57 -5.12 -3.15 5.12
CA ARG A 57 -4.15 -2.51 4.23
C ARG A 57 -2.75 -2.93 4.66
N TYR A 58 -2.00 -3.49 3.72
CA TYR A 58 -0.61 -3.92 3.91
C TYR A 58 0.28 -3.13 2.96
N PHE A 59 1.02 -2.16 3.49
CA PHE A 59 1.86 -1.29 2.68
C PHE A 59 3.21 -1.95 2.37
N GLY A 60 3.66 -1.82 1.12
CA GLY A 60 4.90 -2.41 0.65
C GLY A 60 5.01 -2.35 -0.86
N LYS A 61 6.00 -3.04 -1.41
CA LYS A 61 6.23 -3.12 -2.85
C LYS A 61 5.65 -4.42 -3.36
N TYR A 62 4.54 -4.38 -4.08
CA TYR A 62 3.92 -5.58 -4.66
C TYR A 62 4.04 -5.49 -6.18
N TRP A 63 4.93 -6.30 -6.74
CA TRP A 63 5.21 -6.30 -8.16
C TRP A 63 4.25 -7.20 -8.91
N TRP A 64 3.78 -6.69 -10.04
CA TRP A 64 2.95 -7.39 -10.99
C TRP A 64 3.60 -7.37 -12.36
N LYS A 65 3.68 -8.52 -13.01
CA LYS A 65 3.96 -8.62 -14.43
C LYS A 65 2.66 -8.42 -15.20
N ILE A 66 2.72 -7.61 -16.24
CA ILE A 66 1.63 -7.31 -17.15
C ILE A 66 1.95 -7.97 -18.48
N GLU A 67 1.12 -8.92 -18.89
CA GLU A 67 1.25 -9.60 -20.18
C GLU A 67 0.06 -9.23 -21.07
N TYR A 68 0.35 -8.75 -22.28
CA TYR A 68 -0.65 -8.51 -23.30
C TYR A 68 -0.95 -9.82 -24.05
N LEU A 69 -2.21 -10.24 -24.06
CA LEU A 69 -2.65 -11.51 -24.67
C LEU A 69 -3.37 -11.29 -26.02
N GLY A 70 -3.23 -10.11 -26.62
CA GLY A 70 -3.92 -9.74 -27.85
C GLY A 70 -5.25 -9.02 -27.61
N LEU A 71 -6.10 -9.01 -28.63
CA LEU A 71 -7.41 -8.36 -28.61
C LEU A 71 -8.54 -9.40 -28.50
N LYS A 72 -9.56 -9.09 -27.71
CA LYS A 72 -10.86 -9.78 -27.75
C LYS A 72 -11.89 -8.81 -28.33
N GLY A 73 -12.17 -8.93 -29.62
CA GLY A 73 -12.84 -7.88 -30.39
C GLY A 73 -11.94 -6.64 -30.46
N ASN A 74 -12.44 -5.48 -30.01
CA ASN A 74 -11.67 -4.23 -30.00
C ASN A 74 -11.05 -3.89 -28.62
N LYS A 75 -11.02 -4.84 -27.67
CA LYS A 75 -10.52 -4.61 -26.30
C LYS A 75 -9.20 -5.36 -26.06
N PRO A 76 -8.17 -4.71 -25.50
CA PRO A 76 -6.94 -5.38 -25.12
C PRO A 76 -7.20 -6.34 -23.96
N VAL A 77 -6.69 -7.57 -24.09
CA VAL A 77 -6.70 -8.57 -23.03
C VAL A 77 -5.36 -8.51 -22.32
N ILE A 78 -5.39 -8.24 -21.02
CA ILE A 78 -4.21 -8.10 -20.19
C ILE A 78 -4.28 -9.12 -19.06
N LYS A 79 -3.22 -9.89 -18.89
CA LYS A 79 -3.03 -10.79 -17.76
C LYS A 79 -2.10 -10.16 -16.75
N TRP A 80 -2.53 -10.17 -15.49
CA TRP A 80 -1.77 -9.66 -14.36
C TRP A 80 -1.25 -10.84 -13.54
N ILE A 81 0.06 -10.93 -13.38
CA ILE A 81 0.71 -12.01 -12.62
C ILE A 81 1.45 -11.38 -11.45
N TYR A 82 1.09 -11.77 -10.22
CA TYR A 82 1.84 -11.35 -9.04
C TYR A 82 3.19 -12.06 -9.01
N ILE A 83 4.28 -11.29 -8.89
CA ILE A 83 5.65 -11.83 -8.96
C ILE A 83 6.46 -11.60 -7.68
N GLY A 84 5.85 -11.06 -6.63
CA GLY A 84 6.48 -10.94 -5.32
C GLY A 84 6.72 -9.50 -4.88
N LYS A 85 7.67 -9.31 -3.96
CA LYS A 85 7.98 -8.01 -3.35
C LYS A 85 9.32 -7.39 -3.75
N ASN A 86 10.19 -8.17 -4.37
CA ASN A 86 11.51 -7.73 -4.80
C ASN A 86 11.44 -7.11 -6.19
N LYS A 87 12.32 -6.15 -6.48
CA LYS A 87 12.47 -5.55 -7.82
C LYS A 87 12.73 -6.69 -8.82
N PRO A 88 11.92 -6.83 -9.89
CA PRO A 88 11.93 -8.05 -10.69
C PRO A 88 13.11 -8.15 -11.66
N ILE A 89 13.64 -7.01 -12.12
CA ILE A 89 14.81 -6.92 -13.00
C ILE A 89 15.62 -5.68 -12.65
N GLU A 90 16.94 -5.72 -12.87
CA GLU A 90 17.84 -4.62 -12.50
C GLU A 90 17.66 -3.37 -13.36
N SER A 91 17.25 -3.55 -14.62
CA SER A 91 17.04 -2.44 -15.56
C SER A 91 15.84 -1.56 -15.24
N LEU A 92 15.00 -1.94 -14.27
CA LEU A 92 13.97 -1.04 -13.76
C LEU A 92 14.60 0.03 -12.86
N PRO A 93 14.23 1.31 -13.02
CA PRO A 93 14.64 2.33 -12.07
C PRO A 93 14.18 1.97 -10.66
N ASP A 94 14.85 2.48 -9.64
CA ASP A 94 14.43 2.22 -8.28
C ASP A 94 13.09 2.90 -7.97
N PRO A 95 12.17 2.20 -7.29
CA PRO A 95 10.87 2.76 -6.96
C PRO A 95 11.00 3.81 -5.85
N PRO A 96 10.08 4.80 -5.81
CA PRO A 96 10.08 5.80 -4.75
C PRO A 96 9.90 5.14 -3.37
N ILE A 97 10.56 5.70 -2.37
CA ILE A 97 10.48 5.25 -0.98
C ILE A 97 9.04 5.35 -0.49
N ASN A 98 8.49 4.24 0.01
CA ASN A 98 7.15 4.22 0.59
C ASN A 98 7.21 4.61 2.08
N PRO A 99 6.62 5.75 2.48
CA PRO A 99 6.64 6.19 3.88
C PRO A 99 5.88 5.24 4.81
N LEU A 100 5.05 4.35 4.26
CA LEU A 100 4.28 3.37 5.03
C LEU A 100 4.78 1.94 4.82
N GLU A 101 5.92 1.71 4.14
CA GLU A 101 6.43 0.34 3.89
C GLU A 101 6.50 -0.51 5.17
N GLY A 102 5.89 -1.69 5.12
CA GLY A 102 5.83 -2.65 6.23
C GLY A 102 4.77 -2.34 7.30
N PHE A 103 4.08 -1.21 7.19
CA PHE A 103 2.97 -0.87 8.07
C PHE A 103 1.69 -1.61 7.63
N SER A 104 0.92 -2.09 8.60
CA SER A 104 -0.33 -2.80 8.34
C SER A 104 -1.38 -2.48 9.39
N PHE A 105 -2.59 -2.19 8.94
CA PHE A 105 -3.73 -1.90 9.79
C PHE A 105 -5.02 -2.32 9.08
N TYR A 106 -6.16 -2.25 9.78
CA TYR A 106 -7.45 -2.30 9.13
C TYR A 106 -8.31 -1.08 9.49
N THR A 107 -9.32 -0.80 8.67
CA THR A 107 -10.41 0.12 8.98
C THR A 107 -11.71 -0.67 9.01
N LEU A 108 -12.72 -0.19 9.75
CA LEU A 108 -14.08 -0.71 9.63
C LEU A 108 -14.76 -0.09 8.42
N LYS A 109 -15.63 -0.83 7.74
CA LYS A 109 -16.44 -0.26 6.66
C LYS A 109 -17.36 0.81 7.25
N GLY A 110 -17.22 2.04 6.78
CA GLY A 110 -17.96 3.20 7.29
C GLY A 110 -17.15 4.10 8.24
N ASP A 111 -16.11 3.56 8.89
CA ASP A 111 -15.17 4.32 9.72
C ASP A 111 -14.02 4.81 8.84
N LYS A 112 -14.04 6.10 8.53
CA LYS A 112 -13.03 6.75 7.69
C LYS A 112 -11.93 7.41 8.50
N ASP A 113 -12.13 7.62 9.80
CA ASP A 113 -11.27 8.48 10.61
C ASP A 113 -10.28 7.69 11.44
N HIS A 114 -10.58 6.42 11.73
CA HIS A 114 -9.74 5.58 12.57
C HIS A 114 -9.09 4.43 11.82
N ILE A 115 -7.95 4.02 12.34
CA ILE A 115 -7.32 2.74 12.01
C ILE A 115 -7.18 1.89 13.27
N TYR A 116 -7.23 0.59 13.04
CA TYR A 116 -7.08 -0.43 14.05
C TYR A 116 -5.78 -1.17 13.76
N VAL A 117 -4.83 -1.06 14.68
CA VAL A 117 -3.46 -1.55 14.51
C VAL A 117 -3.05 -2.37 15.74
N SER A 118 -2.25 -3.41 15.52
CA SER A 118 -1.71 -4.18 16.66
C SER A 118 -0.66 -3.35 17.39
N GLU A 119 -0.58 -3.48 18.70
CA GLU A 119 0.45 -2.83 19.51
C GLU A 119 1.86 -3.11 18.98
N ARG A 120 2.17 -4.36 18.65
CA ARG A 120 3.46 -4.75 18.03
C ARG A 120 3.76 -3.95 16.75
N THR A 121 2.78 -3.81 15.87
CA THR A 121 2.94 -3.02 14.64
C THR A 121 3.12 -1.55 14.97
N TYR A 122 2.32 -1.02 15.92
CA TYR A 122 2.40 0.37 16.33
C TYR A 122 3.79 0.70 16.90
N THR A 123 4.27 -0.07 17.88
CA THR A 123 5.60 0.10 18.48
C THR A 123 6.72 0.00 17.45
N LYS A 124 6.67 -1.01 16.56
CA LYS A 124 7.70 -1.16 15.49
C LYS A 124 7.76 0.06 14.57
N PHE A 125 6.64 0.74 14.37
CA PHE A 125 6.53 1.87 13.48
C PHE A 125 6.38 3.20 14.22
N GLN A 126 6.52 3.22 15.55
CA GLN A 126 6.17 4.37 16.39
C GLN A 126 6.92 5.62 15.94
N ASN A 127 8.24 5.57 15.82
CA ASN A 127 9.04 6.70 15.33
C ASN A 127 8.62 7.17 13.92
N LYS A 128 8.28 6.23 13.02
CA LYS A 128 7.87 6.58 11.64
C LYS A 128 6.48 7.20 11.62
N ILE A 129 5.57 6.67 12.44
CA ILE A 129 4.22 7.18 12.65
C ILE A 129 4.31 8.57 13.29
N GLU A 130 5.11 8.75 14.34
CA GLU A 130 5.31 10.05 15.01
C GLU A 130 5.84 11.09 14.05
N LYS A 131 6.87 10.80 13.25
CA LYS A 131 7.35 11.72 12.19
C LYS A 131 6.25 12.08 11.19
N ILE A 132 5.46 11.09 10.78
CA ILE A 132 4.28 11.30 9.92
C ILE A 132 3.21 12.15 10.62
N LEU A 133 2.98 11.94 11.92
CA LEU A 133 1.99 12.65 12.72
C LEU A 133 2.41 14.11 12.96
N LEU A 134 3.69 14.33 13.27
CA LEU A 134 4.33 15.63 13.50
C LEU A 134 4.47 16.45 12.21
N GLY A 135 4.24 15.86 11.04
CA GLY A 135 4.28 16.57 9.76
C GLY A 135 5.69 16.82 9.22
N GLU A 136 6.70 16.12 9.76
CA GLU A 136 8.06 16.17 9.22
C GLU A 136 8.06 15.66 7.78
N LYS A 137 8.41 16.53 6.82
CA LYS A 137 8.75 16.29 5.41
C LYS A 137 8.46 14.88 4.85
N ILE A 138 7.19 14.45 4.89
CA ILE A 138 6.75 13.14 4.39
C ILE A 138 6.82 13.09 2.86
N CYS A 139 6.72 14.27 2.24
CA CYS A 139 6.58 14.44 0.80
C CYS A 139 7.78 15.16 0.15
N SER A 140 8.93 15.28 0.83
CA SER A 140 10.09 15.95 0.23
C SER A 140 10.70 15.16 -0.91
N ASP A 141 11.14 15.90 -1.92
CA ASP A 141 11.89 15.45 -3.08
C ASP A 141 13.28 14.97 -2.69
#